data_AF-A0AAD8FDI1-F1
#
_entry.id   AF-A0AAD8FDI1-F1
#
_cell.length_a   1.000
_cell.length_b   1.000
_cell.length_c   1.000
_cell.angle_alpha   90.00
_cell.angle_beta   90.00
_cell.angle_gamma   90.00
#
_symmetry.space_group_name_H-M   'P 1'
#
loop_
_entity.id
_entity.type
_entity.pdbx_description
1 polymer ?
#
loop_
_entity_poly.entity_id
_entity_poly.type
_entity_poly.pdbx_seq_one_letter_code
_entity_poly.pdbx_strand_id
1 'polypeptide(L)' 'LLWSAPELLRDPVLLQKGSEKGDLYAIAIIFQEVILRSEPYSTTGLTPE' A
#
# COMPACT_ATOMS: atom_id res chain seq x y z
N LEU A 1 8.03 2.85 -1.10
CA LEU A 1 7.02 2.78 0.00
C LEU A 1 5.67 2.29 -0.55
N LEU A 2 5.67 1.34 -1.49
CA LEU A 2 4.53 1.09 -2.38
C LEU A 2 3.42 0.22 -1.77
N TRP A 3 3.66 -0.34 -0.60
CA TRP A 3 2.66 -1.13 0.13
C TRP A 3 2.26 -0.47 1.44
N SER A 4 2.78 0.74 1.72
CA SER A 4 2.51 1.45 2.95
C SER A 4 1.37 2.43 2.74
N ALA A 5 0.38 2.39 3.63
CA ALA A 5 -0.77 3.27 3.54
C ALA A 5 -0.36 4.74 3.73
N PRO A 6 -0.96 5.67 2.96
CA PRO A 6 -0.55 7.06 2.94
C PRO A 6 -0.69 7.75 4.30
N GLU A 7 -1.65 7.33 5.13
CA GLU A 7 -1.80 7.81 6.51
C GLU A 7 -0.63 7.44 7.40
N LEU A 8 -0.03 6.26 7.21
CA LEU A 8 1.16 5.84 7.95
C LEU A 8 2.38 6.65 7.49
N LEU A 9 2.48 6.95 6.19
CA LEU A 9 3.61 7.72 5.64
C LEU A 9 3.62 9.19 6.08
N ARG A 10 2.46 9.74 6.48
CA ARG A 10 2.31 11.13 6.89
C ARG A 10 2.65 11.36 8.36
N ASP A 11 2.66 10.32 9.18
CA ASP A 11 2.90 10.41 10.62
C ASP A 11 3.96 9.37 11.05
N PRO A 12 5.19 9.80 11.40
CA PRO A 12 6.26 8.89 11.83
C PRO A 12 5.93 8.05 13.06
N VAL A 13 5.10 8.58 13.98
CA VAL A 13 4.68 7.85 15.19
C VAL A 13 3.68 6.76 14.79
N LEU A 14 2.75 7.08 13.90
CA LEU A 14 1.80 6.13 13.37
C LEU A 14 2.48 5.06 12.50
N LEU A 15 3.51 5.44 11.74
CA LEU A 15 4.33 4.52 10.95
C LEU A 15 4.99 3.44 11.80
N GLN A 16 5.51 3.83 12.98
CA GLN A 16 6.11 2.88 13.92
C GLN A 16 5.07 1.99 14.61
N LYS A 17 3.89 2.55 14.88
CA LYS A 17 2.81 1.83 15.57
C LYS A 17 2.05 0.87 14.64
N GLY A 18 1.96 1.21 13.35
CA GLY A 18 1.09 0.54 12.39
C GLY A 18 -0.40 0.82 12.65
N SER A 19 -1.24 0.31 11.75
CA SER A 19 -2.69 0.31 11.95
C SER A 19 -3.36 -0.82 11.16
N GLU A 20 -4.48 -1.35 11.66
CA GLU A 20 -5.28 -2.37 10.97
C GLU A 20 -5.67 -1.91 9.56
N LYS A 21 -6.02 -0.63 9.39
CA LYS A 21 -6.39 -0.06 8.09
C LYS A 21 -5.19 0.02 7.14
N GLY A 22 -4.00 0.28 7.69
CA GLY A 22 -2.76 0.24 6.94
C GLY A 22 -2.42 -1.16 6.43
N ASP A 23 -2.66 -2.18 7.25
CA ASP A 23 -2.45 -3.59 6.87
C ASP A 23 -3.46 -4.01 5.78
N LEU A 24 -4.73 -3.61 5.93
CA LEU A 24 -5.77 -3.83 4.92
C LEU A 24 -5.41 -3.17 3.58
N TYR A 25 -4.86 -1.96 3.60
CA TYR A 25 -4.38 -1.27 2.40
C TYR A 25 -3.24 -2.04 1.73
N ALA A 26 -2.24 -2.50 2.49
CA ALA A 26 -1.12 -3.28 1.97
C ALA A 26 -1.59 -4.59 1.33
N ILE A 27 -2.47 -5.33 2.01
CA ILE A 27 -3.04 -6.59 1.51
C ILE A 27 -3.85 -6.36 0.23
N ALA A 28 -4.61 -5.27 0.12
CA ALA A 28 -5.39 -4.98 -1.07
C ALA A 28 -4.48 -4.77 -2.31
N ILE A 29 -3.35 -4.09 -2.16
CA ILE A 29 -2.37 -3.92 -3.24
C ILE A 29 -1.76 -5.26 -3.62
N ILE A 30 -1.37 -6.09 -2.64
CA ILE A 30 -0.83 -7.43 -2.90
C ILE A 30 -1.85 -8.29 -3.65
N PHE A 31 -3.13 -8.26 -3.25
CA PHE A 31 -4.19 -8.98 -3.95
C PHE A 31 -4.41 -8.46 -5.36
N GLN A 32 -4.37 -7.16 -5.59
CA GLN A 32 -4.42 -6.59 -6.93
C GLN A 32 -3.29 -7.15 -7.80
N GLU A 33 -2.03 -7.12 -7.32
CA GLU A 33 -0.88 -7.64 -8.07
C GLU A 33 -1.04 -9.13 -8.42
N VAL A 34 -1.47 -9.94 -7.45
CA VAL A 34 -1.65 -11.38 -7.63
C VAL A 34 -2.78 -11.70 -8.61
N ILE A 35 -3.93 -11.03 -8.45
CA ILE A 35 -5.12 -11.28 -9.27
C ILE A 35 -4.91 -10.77 -10.69
N LEU A 36 -4.36 -9.56 -10.86
CA LEU A 36 -4.17 -8.93 -12.16
C LEU A 36 -2.86 -9.35 -12.85
N ARG A 37 -1.95 -10.01 -12.13
CA ARG A 37 -0.59 -10.34 -12.62
C ARG A 37 0.12 -9.12 -13.19
N SER A 38 -0.03 -7.99 -12.51
CA SER A 38 0.51 -6.70 -12.89
C SER A 38 1.36 -6.12 -11.77
N GLU A 39 2.12 -5.08 -12.08
CA GLU A 39 2.84 -4.31 -11.06
C GLU A 39 1.89 -3.63 -10.05
N PRO A 40 2.40 -3.28 -8.84
CA PRO A 40 1.64 -2.51 -7.86
C PRO A 40 1.06 -1.24 -8.48
N TYR A 41 -0.14 -0.85 -8.07
CA TYR A 41 -0.82 0.38 -8.54
C TYR A 41 -1.13 0.46 -10.04
N SER A 42 -1.06 -0.64 -10.79
CA SER A 42 -1.39 -0.67 -12.22
C SER A 42 -2.77 -0.09 -12.57
N THR A 43 -3.73 -0.16 -11.64
CA THR A 43 -5.09 0.40 -11.79
C THR A 43 -5.19 1.90 -11.50
N THR A 44 -4.20 2.48 -10.82
CA THR A 44 -4.20 3.87 -10.37
C THR A 44 -3.33 4.77 -11.26
N GLY A 45 -2.58 4.18 -12.21
CA GLY A 45 -1.66 4.90 -13.09
C GLY A 45 -0.42 5.45 -12.37
N LEU A 46 -0.20 5.06 -11.12
CA LEU A 46 0.98 5.40 -10.35
C LEU A 46 2.05 4.36 -10.65
N THR A 47 3.24 4.82 -11.04
CA THR A 47 4.39 3.94 -11.23
C THR A 47 5.09 3.69 -9.88
N PRO A 48 5.66 2.50 -9.69
CA PRO A 48 6.48 2.20 -8.53
C PRO A 48 7.83 2.94 -8.61
N GLU A 49 7.89 4.20 -8.18
CA GLU A 49 9.15 4.92 -7.88
C GLU A 49 9.56 4.80 -6.41
#